data_AF-A0A7W5B7J2-F1
#
_entry.id   AF-A0A7W5B7J2-F1
#
_cell.length_a   1.000
_cell.length_b   1.000
_cell.length_c   1.000
_cell.angle_alpha   90.00
_cell.angle_beta   90.00
_cell.angle_gamma   90.00
#
_symmetry.space_group_name_H-M   'P 1'
#
loop_
_entity.id
_entity.type
_entity.pdbx_description
1 polymer ?
#
loop_
_entity_poly.entity_id
_entity_poly.type
_entity_poly.pdbx_seq_one_letter_code
_entity_poly.pdbx_strand_id
1 'polypeptide(L)'
;MSTPEANDNDKQFSEIIDAFVVLANDKAKTTPPQMVSAGLQFASSRFCAYLLAGTSTSKEHFMEQKEEAIKYFMGQFEQMLRDNVADYEQNYEQYQTGGQ
;
A
#
# COMPACT_ATOMS: atom_id res chain seq x y z
N MET A 1 -4.80 -16.79 -29.03
CA MET A 1 -3.76 -17.23 -28.07
C MET A 1 -3.38 -15.99 -27.30
N SER A 2 -3.85 -15.87 -26.05
CA SER A 2 -3.54 -14.72 -25.19
C SER A 2 -2.14 -14.91 -24.62
N THR A 3 -1.33 -13.87 -24.69
CA THR A 3 0.11 -13.84 -24.38
C THR A 3 0.43 -14.25 -22.94
N PRO A 4 1.55 -14.96 -22.66
CA PRO A 4 1.91 -15.44 -21.32
C PRO A 4 2.51 -14.39 -20.38
N GLU A 5 2.61 -13.13 -20.82
CA GLU A 5 3.14 -12.02 -20.02
C GLU A 5 2.00 -11.36 -19.22
N ALA A 6 1.48 -12.05 -18.22
CA ALA A 6 0.99 -11.36 -17.04
C ALA A 6 2.22 -10.73 -16.34
N ASN A 7 2.67 -9.62 -16.95
CA ASN A 7 3.68 -8.62 -16.62
C ASN A 7 4.59 -8.92 -15.40
N ASP A 8 5.88 -9.14 -15.63
CA ASP A 8 6.90 -9.31 -14.58
C ASP A 8 6.89 -8.19 -13.52
N ASN A 9 6.44 -6.97 -13.87
CA ASN A 9 6.28 -5.88 -12.92
C ASN A 9 5.14 -6.13 -11.92
N ASP A 10 4.05 -6.76 -12.35
CA ASP A 10 2.92 -7.08 -11.46
C ASP A 10 3.37 -8.13 -10.44
N LYS A 11 4.16 -9.12 -10.89
CA LYS A 11 4.77 -10.10 -10.01
C LYS A 11 5.71 -9.47 -8.99
N GLN A 12 6.64 -8.62 -9.43
CA GLN A 12 7.54 -7.90 -8.52
C GLN A 12 6.78 -7.03 -7.52
N PHE A 13 5.72 -6.37 -7.98
CA PHE A 13 4.86 -5.57 -7.11
C PHE A 13 4.16 -6.42 -6.05
N SER A 14 3.59 -7.58 -6.43
CA SER A 14 3.01 -8.53 -5.49
C SER A 14 4.04 -9.05 -4.48
N GLU A 15 5.25 -9.40 -4.92
CA GLU A 15 6.33 -9.86 -4.02
C GLU A 15 6.71 -8.79 -2.98
N ILE A 16 6.71 -7.50 -3.37
CA ILE A 16 6.94 -6.38 -2.46
C ILE A 16 5.81 -6.24 -1.44
N ILE A 17 4.55 -6.33 -1.88
CA ILE A 17 3.39 -6.27 -0.98
C ILE A 17 3.44 -7.42 0.04
N ASP A 18 3.70 -8.64 -0.43
CA ASP A 18 3.78 -9.83 0.41
C ASP A 18 4.85 -9.68 1.49
N ALA A 19 6.01 -9.13 1.14
CA ALA A 19 7.07 -8.87 2.11
C ALA A 19 6.62 -7.92 3.24
N PHE A 20 5.86 -6.86 2.92
CA PHE A 20 5.30 -5.96 3.93
C PHE A 20 4.22 -6.64 4.78
N VAL A 21 3.35 -7.44 4.17
CA VAL A 21 2.29 -8.19 4.87
C VAL A 21 2.89 -9.22 5.83
N VAL A 22 3.90 -9.98 5.39
CA VAL A 22 4.62 -10.94 6.24
C VAL A 22 5.22 -10.25 7.46
N LEU A 23 5.88 -9.11 7.26
CA LEU A 23 6.44 -8.34 8.37
C LEU A 23 5.35 -7.82 9.33
N ALA A 24 4.25 -7.32 8.80
CA ALA A 24 3.11 -6.84 9.59
C ALA A 24 2.51 -7.97 10.44
N ASN A 25 2.28 -9.13 9.83
CA ASN A 25 1.77 -10.33 10.49
C ASN A 25 2.72 -10.80 11.61
N ASP A 26 4.03 -10.76 11.38
CA ASP A 26 5.00 -11.09 12.43
C ASP A 26 4.93 -10.12 13.61
N LYS A 27 4.83 -8.80 13.36
CA LYS A 27 4.66 -7.81 14.42
C LYS A 27 3.33 -7.93 15.16
N ALA A 28 2.27 -8.33 14.46
CA ALA A 28 0.95 -8.52 15.06
C ALA A 28 0.90 -9.68 16.07
N LYS A 29 1.90 -10.58 16.11
CA LYS A 29 2.02 -11.63 17.13
C LYS A 29 2.25 -11.09 18.54
N THR A 30 2.88 -9.91 18.66
CA THR A 30 3.28 -9.33 19.95
C THR A 30 2.79 -7.91 20.18
N THR A 31 2.23 -7.27 19.15
CA THR A 31 1.80 -5.87 19.16
C THR A 31 0.34 -5.78 18.72
N PRO A 32 -0.51 -4.94 19.34
CA PRO A 32 -1.90 -4.77 18.91
C PRO A 32 -1.99 -4.48 17.40
N PRO A 33 -2.84 -5.20 16.64
CA PRO A 33 -2.94 -5.02 15.18
C PRO A 33 -3.21 -3.58 14.75
N GLN A 34 -3.98 -2.82 15.54
CA GLN A 34 -4.25 -1.41 15.27
C GLN A 34 -2.98 -0.55 15.31
N MET A 35 -2.04 -0.88 16.21
CA MET A 35 -0.75 -0.19 16.30
C MET A 35 0.17 -0.58 15.14
N VAL A 36 0.16 -1.86 14.73
CA VAL A 36 0.90 -2.32 13.54
C VAL A 36 0.37 -1.62 12.29
N SER A 37 -0.96 -1.56 12.12
CA SER A 37 -1.61 -0.85 11.00
C SER A 37 -1.25 0.63 10.96
N ALA A 38 -1.30 1.33 12.11
CA ALA A 38 -0.89 2.73 12.20
C ALA A 38 0.59 2.90 11.85
N GLY A 39 1.45 1.97 12.28
CA GLY A 39 2.87 1.93 11.94
C GLY A 39 3.12 1.78 10.45
N LEU A 40 2.42 0.87 9.76
CA LEU A 40 2.51 0.69 8.31
C LEU A 40 2.08 1.96 7.57
N GLN A 41 0.96 2.57 7.97
CA GLN A 41 0.47 3.79 7.33
C GLN A 41 1.46 4.95 7.49
N PHE A 42 2.09 5.08 8.67
CA PHE A 42 3.11 6.10 8.91
C PHE A 42 4.43 5.79 8.18
N ALA A 43 4.82 4.51 8.05
CA ALA A 43 5.97 4.12 7.25
C ALA A 43 5.76 4.45 5.77
N SER A 44 4.58 4.16 5.23
CA SER A 44 4.18 4.52 3.87
C SER A 44 4.25 6.04 3.64
N SER A 45 3.72 6.85 4.56
CA SER A 45 3.77 8.32 4.40
C SER A 45 5.19 8.87 4.39
N ARG A 46 6.10 8.31 5.21
CA ARG A 46 7.54 8.66 5.17
C ARG A 46 8.17 8.32 3.83
N PHE A 47 7.81 7.18 3.25
CA PHE A 47 8.32 6.78 1.94
C PHE A 47 7.79 7.68 0.83
N CYS A 48 6.50 8.05 0.84
CA CYS A 48 5.94 9.03 -0.09
C CYS A 48 6.64 10.40 0.00
N ALA A 49 6.93 10.88 1.20
CA ALA A 49 7.69 12.12 1.41
C ALA A 49 9.13 12.01 0.86
N TYR A 50 9.78 10.86 1.06
CA TYR A 50 11.09 10.57 0.47
C TYR A 50 11.06 10.58 -1.06
N LEU A 51 10.06 9.96 -1.69
CA LEU A 51 9.90 9.97 -3.15
C LEU A 51 9.75 11.39 -3.69
N LEU A 52 8.86 12.19 -3.10
CA LEU A 52 8.68 13.59 -3.49
C LEU A 52 9.98 14.39 -3.35
N ALA A 53 10.71 14.21 -2.26
CA ALA A 53 11.99 14.87 -2.06
C ALA A 53 13.03 14.43 -3.11
N GLY A 54 13.07 13.14 -3.45
CA GLY A 54 14.00 12.58 -4.43
C GLY A 54 13.71 12.99 -5.87
N THR A 55 12.46 13.27 -6.22
CA THR A 55 12.07 13.77 -7.56
C THR A 55 12.14 15.29 -7.68
N SER A 56 12.30 16.01 -6.56
CA SER A 56 12.42 17.46 -6.54
C SER A 56 13.84 17.91 -6.85
N THR A 57 13.99 18.85 -7.78
CA THR A 57 15.28 19.41 -8.23
C THR A 57 15.80 20.53 -7.34
N SER A 58 14.92 21.15 -6.53
CA SER A 58 15.27 22.17 -5.54
C SER A 58 14.25 22.19 -4.41
N LYS A 59 14.55 22.97 -3.37
CA LYS A 59 13.62 23.21 -2.26
C LYS A 59 12.36 23.94 -2.72
N GLU A 60 12.51 24.91 -3.62
CA GLU A 60 11.42 25.68 -4.21
C GLU A 60 10.49 24.75 -5.00
N HIS A 61 11.06 23.89 -5.85
CA HIS A 61 10.31 22.91 -6.63
C HIS A 61 9.54 21.92 -5.72
N PHE A 62 10.17 21.46 -4.63
CA PHE A 62 9.49 20.65 -3.61
C PHE A 62 8.29 21.39 -3.00
N MET A 63 8.48 22.66 -2.65
CA MET A 63 7.44 23.48 -2.03
C MET A 63 6.26 23.75 -2.97
N GLU A 64 6.53 23.93 -4.26
CA GLU A 64 5.51 24.13 -5.30
C GLU A 64 4.66 22.88 -5.53
N GLN A 65 5.28 21.69 -5.57
CA GLN A 65 4.58 20.45 -5.90
C GLN A 65 3.99 19.69 -4.71
N LYS A 66 4.36 20.03 -3.46
CA LYS A 66 4.01 19.21 -2.28
C LYS A 66 2.52 18.91 -2.12
N GLU A 67 1.65 19.90 -2.33
CA GLU A 67 0.20 19.72 -2.10
C GLU A 67 -0.43 18.82 -3.18
N GLU A 68 0.01 18.96 -4.42
CA GLU A 68 -0.43 18.11 -5.52
C GLU A 68 0.03 16.66 -5.33
N ALA A 69 1.30 16.47 -4.93
CA ALA A 69 1.84 15.15 -4.61
C ALA A 69 1.11 14.49 -3.43
N ILE A 70 0.82 15.24 -2.35
CA ILE A 70 0.04 14.74 -1.21
C ILE A 70 -1.34 14.28 -1.68
N LYS A 71 -2.03 15.12 -2.47
CA LYS A 71 -3.35 14.76 -3.03
C LYS A 71 -3.28 13.50 -3.88
N TYR A 72 -2.26 13.37 -4.71
CA TYR A 72 -2.04 12.18 -5.52
C TYR A 72 -1.86 10.92 -4.66
N PHE A 73 -0.95 10.94 -3.67
CA PHE A 73 -0.71 9.80 -2.80
C PHE A 73 -1.96 9.39 -2.00
N MET A 74 -2.71 10.37 -1.49
CA MET A 74 -3.96 10.10 -0.78
C MET A 74 -5.00 9.46 -1.70
N GLY A 75 -5.15 9.94 -2.93
CA GLY A 75 -6.07 9.37 -3.91
C GLY A 75 -5.72 7.93 -4.30
N GLN A 76 -4.43 7.64 -4.48
CA GLN A 76 -3.95 6.27 -4.73
C GLN A 76 -4.28 5.35 -3.54
N PHE A 77 -3.99 5.78 -2.31
CA PHE A 77 -4.29 5.00 -1.12
C PHE A 77 -5.79 4.76 -0.94
N GLU A 78 -6.61 5.78 -1.16
CA GLU A 78 -8.07 5.64 -1.09
C GLU A 78 -8.58 4.60 -2.10
N GLN A 79 -8.13 4.66 -3.36
CA GLN A 79 -8.53 3.71 -4.38
C GLN A 79 -8.14 2.27 -4.00
N MET A 80 -6.88 2.05 -3.61
CA MET A 80 -6.42 0.72 -3.18
C MET A 80 -7.22 0.20 -1.99
N LEU A 81 -7.53 1.05 -1.00
CA LEU A 81 -8.32 0.64 0.16
C LEU A 81 -9.75 0.25 -0.26
N ARG A 82 -10.38 1.02 -1.17
CA ARG A 82 -11.71 0.70 -1.70
C ARG A 82 -11.71 -0.64 -2.43
N ASP A 83 -10.71 -0.90 -3.26
CA ASP A 83 -10.61 -2.14 -4.02
C ASP A 83 -10.45 -3.36 -3.08
N ASN A 84 -9.60 -3.24 -2.05
CA ASN A 84 -9.43 -4.28 -1.04
C ASN A 84 -10.72 -4.52 -0.24
N VAL A 85 -11.41 -3.45 0.19
CA VAL A 85 -12.68 -3.59 0.93
C VAL A 85 -13.77 -4.22 0.06
N ALA A 86 -13.85 -3.85 -1.22
CA ALA A 86 -14.80 -4.43 -2.17
C ALA A 86 -14.55 -5.94 -2.38
N ASP A 87 -13.29 -6.39 -2.40
CA ASP A 87 -12.98 -7.83 -2.44
C ASP A 87 -13.50 -8.57 -1.20
N TYR A 88 -13.29 -8.01 -0.01
CA TYR A 88 -13.83 -8.58 1.23
C TYR A 88 -15.36 -8.56 1.27
N GLU A 89 -16.00 -7.52 0.72
CA GLU A 89 -17.46 -7.44 0.62
C GLU A 89 -18.01 -8.54 -0.31
N GLN A 90 -17.39 -8.72 -1.48
CA GLN A 90 -17.80 -9.72 -2.46
C GLN A 90 -17.61 -11.17 -1.96
N ASN A 91 -16.54 -11.41 -1.20
CA ASN A 91 -16.14 -12.75 -0.76
C ASN A 91 -16.41 -12.98 0.75
N TYR A 92 -17.22 -12.13 1.36
CA TYR A 92 -17.42 -12.10 2.81
C TYR A 92 -17.78 -13.47 3.41
N GLU A 93 -18.71 -14.18 2.79
CA GLU A 93 -19.17 -15.50 3.25
C GLU A 93 -18.10 -16.58 3.12
N GLN A 94 -17.23 -16.49 2.11
CA GLN A 94 -16.13 -17.43 1.90
C GLN A 94 -15.01 -17.22 2.92
N TYR A 95 -14.69 -15.96 3.24
CA TYR A 95 -13.70 -15.63 4.25
C TYR A 95 -14.17 -15.88 5.69
N GLN A 96 -15.49 -15.88 5.95
CA GLN A 96 -16.04 -16.28 7.26
C GLN A 96 -16.01 -17.80 7.48
N THR A 97 -16.13 -18.60 6.43
CA THR A 97 -16.24 -20.08 6.51
C THR A 97 -14.90 -20.81 6.36
N GLY A 98 -13.90 -20.18 5.75
CA GLY A 98 -12.54 -20.73 5.61
C GLY A 98 -11.60 -20.52 6.81
N GLY A 99 -12.08 -19.94 7.91
CA GLY A 99 -11.29 -19.65 9.12
C GLY A 99 -11.35 -20.72 10.23
N GLN A 100 -11.64 -21.98 9.89
CA GLN A 100 -11.53 -23.14 10.81
C GLN A 100 -10.18 -23.85 10.66
#